data_AF-A0AAW2SDB4-F1
#
_entry.id   AF-A0AAW2SDB4-F1
#
_cell.length_a   1.000
_cell.length_b   1.000
_cell.length_c   1.000
_cell.angle_alpha   90.00
_cell.angle_beta   90.00
_cell.angle_gamma   90.00
#
_symmetry.space_group_name_H-M   'P 1'
#
loop_
_entity.id
_entity.type
_entity.pdbx_description
1 polymer ?
#
loop_
_entity_poly.entity_id
_entity_poly.type
_entity_poly.pdbx_seq_one_letter_code
_entity_poly.pdbx_strand_id
1 'polypeptide(L)'
;MIVAGTGILTTNMSECVNGVLKGARRLPIVAIVQITFHRSVRYFLERTTRCHRMLNANQEWADFAFRIFEARQAEAVHHIVQKFDYNQQSASVLTLSLTGQGSHTYVVKLKHKTCSCGKWGTHGIPCSHAIQVSRHFGVNASNFIPQYYSIRAYRKTYQGRFEPLYGEEYWDPVDIELVHNPAVRVRRGPGRYVSTRIPNEMDRPQARARQQYQSRQV
;
A
#
# COMPACT_ATOMS: atom_id res chain seq x y z
N MET A 1 15.14 4.32 12.24
CA MET A 1 14.13 4.17 13.30
C MET A 1 12.85 4.87 12.83
N ILE A 2 11.90 4.11 12.27
CA ILE A 2 10.62 4.66 11.79
C ILE A 2 9.51 3.97 12.60
N VAL A 3 8.76 4.80 13.31
CA VAL A 3 7.55 4.62 14.14
C VAL A 3 6.95 3.21 14.15
N ALA A 4 7.04 2.57 15.30
CA ALA A 4 6.27 1.39 15.68
C ALA A 4 4.78 1.78 15.81
N GLY A 5 3.91 1.04 15.11
CA GLY A 5 2.46 1.20 15.24
C GLY A 5 1.70 0.06 14.58
N THR A 6 1.99 -0.24 13.30
CA THR A 6 1.25 -1.28 12.55
C THR A 6 2.02 -1.81 11.32
N GLY A 7 3.33 -1.54 11.20
CA GLY A 7 4.13 -1.99 10.07
C GLY A 7 4.60 -3.43 10.27
N ILE A 8 4.03 -4.38 9.53
CA ILE A 8 4.66 -5.70 9.39
C ILE A 8 6.04 -5.46 8.73
N LEU A 9 7.11 -5.77 9.45
CA LEU A 9 8.49 -5.68 8.98
C LEU A 9 8.67 -6.65 7.80
N THR A 10 8.50 -6.15 6.58
CA THR A 10 8.69 -6.91 5.35
C THR A 10 9.59 -6.12 4.40
N THR A 11 10.37 -6.83 3.60
CA THR A 11 11.18 -6.33 2.46
C THR A 11 10.34 -5.70 1.34
N ASN A 12 9.03 -5.53 1.56
CA ASN A 12 8.01 -5.10 0.61
C ASN A 12 8.38 -3.81 -0.13
N MET A 13 9.08 -2.86 0.52
CA MET A 13 9.48 -1.63 -0.17
C MET A 13 10.48 -1.91 -1.30
N SER A 14 11.48 -2.77 -1.05
CA SER A 14 12.45 -3.17 -2.08
C SER A 14 11.79 -4.04 -3.17
N GLU A 15 10.84 -4.90 -2.81
CA GLU A 15 10.09 -5.74 -3.75
C GLU A 15 9.14 -4.93 -4.64
N CYS A 16 8.50 -3.91 -4.08
CA CYS A 16 7.64 -2.97 -4.80
C CYS A 16 8.45 -2.20 -5.84
N VAL A 17 9.57 -1.59 -5.44
CA VAL A 17 10.47 -0.86 -6.35
C VAL A 17 11.04 -1.82 -7.42
N ASN A 18 11.44 -3.02 -7.00
CA ASN A 18 11.88 -4.06 -7.93
C ASN A 18 10.79 -4.42 -8.95
N GLY A 19 9.54 -4.55 -8.51
CA GLY A 19 8.37 -4.79 -9.36
C GLY A 19 8.17 -3.70 -10.41
N VAL A 20 8.21 -2.44 -9.98
CA VAL A 20 8.13 -1.26 -10.86
C VAL A 20 9.22 -1.31 -11.93
N LEU A 21 10.45 -1.66 -11.55
CA LEU A 21 11.60 -1.63 -12.46
C LEU A 21 11.77 -2.90 -13.31
N LYS A 22 10.96 -3.96 -13.15
CA LYS A 22 11.13 -5.26 -13.85
C LYS A 22 11.35 -5.12 -15.36
N GLY A 23 10.61 -4.25 -16.04
CA GLY A 23 10.73 -4.00 -17.48
C GLY A 23 11.87 -3.05 -17.88
N ALA A 24 12.38 -2.25 -16.95
CA ALA A 24 13.42 -1.26 -17.19
C ALA A 24 14.84 -1.80 -16.95
N ARG A 25 15.01 -2.92 -16.23
CA ARG A 25 16.34 -3.43 -15.80
C ARG A 25 17.32 -3.77 -16.92
N ARG A 26 16.85 -3.89 -18.16
CA ARG A 26 17.67 -4.20 -19.34
C ARG A 26 17.92 -2.98 -20.22
N LEU A 27 17.47 -1.80 -19.80
CA LEU A 27 17.66 -0.55 -20.49
C LEU A 27 18.97 0.13 -20.04
N PRO A 28 19.54 1.03 -20.84
CA PRO A 28 20.64 1.88 -20.40
C PRO A 28 20.29 2.62 -19.10
N ILE A 29 21.30 2.92 -18.28
CA ILE A 29 21.12 3.58 -16.97
C ILE A 29 20.33 4.89 -17.13
N VAL A 30 20.63 5.68 -18.16
CA VAL A 30 19.91 6.92 -18.50
C VAL A 30 18.40 6.66 -18.65
N ALA A 31 18.01 5.63 -19.40
CA ALA A 31 16.62 5.28 -19.58
C ALA A 31 15.95 4.80 -18.28
N ILE A 32 16.68 4.08 -17.40
CA ILE A 32 16.16 3.68 -16.08
C ILE A 32 15.89 4.92 -15.22
N VAL A 33 16.82 5.87 -15.18
CA VAL A 33 16.67 7.14 -14.45
C VAL A 33 15.48 7.93 -14.98
N GLN A 34 15.40 8.13 -16.30
CA GLN A 34 14.28 8.83 -16.95
C GLN A 34 12.94 8.15 -16.64
N ILE A 35 12.82 6.83 -16.79
CA ILE A 35 11.57 6.11 -16.50
C ILE A 35 11.18 6.27 -15.03
N THR A 36 12.15 6.19 -14.12
CA THR A 36 11.89 6.32 -12.68
C THR A 36 11.40 7.72 -12.35
N PHE A 37 12.07 8.75 -12.87
CA PHE A 37 11.67 10.15 -12.70
C PHE A 37 10.24 10.39 -13.22
N HIS A 38 9.96 10.10 -14.49
CA HIS A 38 8.65 10.36 -15.10
C HIS A 38 7.52 9.57 -14.45
N ARG A 39 7.78 8.34 -13.96
CA ARG A 39 6.80 7.59 -13.19
C ARG A 39 6.51 8.21 -11.84
N SER A 40 7.52 8.74 -11.15
CA SER A 40 7.34 9.49 -9.91
C SER A 40 6.51 10.75 -10.14
N VAL A 41 6.82 11.52 -11.20
CA VAL A 41 6.03 12.69 -11.60
C VAL A 41 4.57 12.30 -11.83
N ARG A 42 4.32 11.32 -12.70
CA ARG A 42 2.96 10.85 -13.00
C ARG A 42 2.22 10.40 -11.74
N TYR A 43 2.90 9.64 -10.86
CA TYR A 43 2.31 9.17 -9.61
C TYR A 43 1.88 10.34 -8.71
N PHE A 44 2.73 11.35 -8.53
CA PHE A 44 2.37 12.53 -7.72
C PHE A 44 1.25 13.37 -8.35
N LEU A 45 1.22 13.49 -9.68
CA LEU A 45 0.12 14.15 -10.39
C LEU A 45 -1.21 13.41 -10.17
N GLU A 46 -1.25 12.09 -10.37
CA GLU A 46 -2.45 11.26 -10.13
C GLU A 46 -2.94 11.38 -8.68
N ARG A 47 -2.00 11.39 -7.72
CA ARG A 47 -2.31 11.53 -6.29
C ARG A 47 -2.87 12.92 -5.96
N THR A 48 -2.32 13.97 -6.56
CA THR A 48 -2.79 15.36 -6.39
C THR A 48 -4.20 15.53 -6.99
N THR A 49 -4.43 15.04 -8.20
CA THR A 49 -5.76 15.04 -8.84
C THR A 49 -6.78 14.28 -8.00
N ARG A 50 -6.39 13.14 -7.43
CA ARG A 50 -7.23 12.40 -6.47
C ARG A 50 -7.51 13.23 -5.22
N CYS A 51 -6.51 13.92 -4.67
CA CYS A 51 -6.71 14.82 -3.52
C CYS A 51 -7.74 15.92 -3.82
N HIS A 52 -7.65 16.57 -4.97
CA HIS A 52 -8.61 17.61 -5.37
C HIS A 52 -10.02 17.03 -5.53
N ARG A 53 -10.17 15.84 -6.12
CA ARG A 53 -11.48 15.17 -6.20
C ARG A 53 -12.08 14.91 -4.82
N MET A 54 -11.29 14.40 -3.87
CA MET A 54 -11.78 14.13 -2.52
C MET A 54 -12.15 15.43 -1.76
N LEU A 55 -11.38 16.51 -1.96
CA LEU A 55 -11.70 17.82 -1.39
C LEU A 55 -13.00 18.41 -1.97
N ASN A 56 -13.19 18.32 -3.29
CA ASN A 56 -14.40 18.80 -3.96
C ASN A 56 -15.64 18.00 -3.56
N ALA A 57 -15.48 16.73 -3.21
CA ALA A 57 -16.54 15.88 -2.67
C ALA A 57 -16.79 16.11 -1.16
N ASN A 58 -16.09 17.07 -0.54
CA ASN A 58 -16.14 17.37 0.89
C ASN A 58 -15.97 16.12 1.78
N GLN A 59 -15.15 15.16 1.33
CA GLN A 59 -14.84 13.98 2.11
C GLN A 59 -13.96 14.37 3.32
N GLU A 60 -14.03 13.61 4.40
CA GLU A 60 -13.15 13.80 5.57
C GLU A 60 -11.91 12.89 5.48
N TRP A 61 -12.12 11.66 5.02
CA TRP A 61 -11.14 10.59 4.98
C TRP A 61 -10.66 10.32 3.57
N ALA A 62 -9.39 9.95 3.41
CA ALA A 62 -8.86 9.53 2.13
C ALA A 62 -9.58 8.27 1.64
N ASP A 63 -9.72 8.14 0.32
CA ASP A 63 -10.49 7.08 -0.34
C ASP A 63 -10.25 5.66 0.19
N PHE A 64 -9.01 5.31 0.57
CA PHE A 64 -8.71 4.00 1.13
C PHE A 64 -9.51 3.73 2.41
N ALA A 65 -9.43 4.64 3.37
CA ALA A 65 -10.15 4.51 4.63
C ALA A 65 -11.65 4.69 4.44
N PHE A 66 -12.05 5.65 3.61
CA PHE A 66 -13.45 5.89 3.26
C PHE A 66 -14.12 4.62 2.72
N ARG A 67 -13.54 3.99 1.68
CA ARG A 67 -14.11 2.77 1.07
C ARG A 67 -14.18 1.59 2.04
N ILE A 68 -13.14 1.40 2.86
CA ILE A 68 -13.13 0.33 3.86
C ILE A 68 -14.21 0.57 4.91
N PHE A 69 -14.34 1.82 5.38
CA PHE A 69 -15.32 2.18 6.38
C PHE A 69 -16.76 2.02 5.87
N GLU A 70 -17.05 2.51 4.65
CA GLU A 70 -18.36 2.35 4.00
C GLU A 70 -18.76 0.88 3.84
N ALA A 71 -17.85 0.04 3.33
CA ALA A 71 -18.12 -1.39 3.18
C ALA A 71 -18.44 -2.06 4.52
N ARG A 72 -17.71 -1.70 5.58
CA ARG A 72 -17.96 -2.23 6.94
C ARG A 72 -19.22 -1.65 7.57
N GLN A 73 -19.61 -0.44 7.20
CA GLN A 73 -20.84 0.20 7.65
C GLN A 73 -22.06 -0.51 7.05
N ALA A 74 -21.97 -0.95 5.79
CA ALA A 74 -22.96 -1.81 5.16
C ALA A 74 -23.03 -3.19 5.83
N GLU A 75 -21.89 -3.80 6.18
CA GLU A 75 -21.86 -5.08 6.90
C GLU A 75 -22.40 -4.96 8.35
N ALA A 76 -22.26 -3.79 8.98
CA ALA A 76 -22.61 -3.59 10.38
C ALA A 76 -24.08 -3.81 10.71
N VAL A 77 -25.00 -3.59 9.75
CA VAL A 77 -26.44 -3.66 9.99
C VAL A 77 -26.95 -5.07 10.31
N HIS A 78 -26.17 -6.11 9.99
CA HIS A 78 -26.55 -7.50 10.19
C HIS A 78 -26.18 -8.05 11.58
N HIS A 79 -25.55 -7.24 12.43
CA HIS A 79 -25.08 -7.67 13.73
C HIS A 79 -26.09 -7.36 14.84
N ILE A 80 -26.29 -8.31 15.75
CA ILE A 80 -27.13 -8.14 16.94
C ILE A 80 -26.23 -7.77 18.12
N VAL A 81 -26.57 -6.70 18.83
CA VAL A 81 -25.74 -6.15 19.92
C VAL A 81 -26.44 -6.31 21.26
N GLN A 82 -25.69 -6.83 22.24
CA GLN A 82 -26.04 -6.83 23.65
C GLN A 82 -25.03 -5.96 24.41
N LYS A 83 -25.49 -4.88 25.05
CA LYS A 83 -24.64 -4.00 25.86
C LYS A 83 -24.35 -4.63 27.22
N PHE A 84 -23.14 -4.42 27.74
CA PHE A 84 -22.71 -4.96 29.04
C PHE A 84 -22.23 -3.86 30.00
N ASP A 85 -21.51 -2.84 29.53
CA ASP A 85 -20.95 -1.80 30.39
C ASP A 85 -20.99 -0.43 29.69
N TYR A 86 -21.66 0.55 30.30
CA TYR A 86 -21.69 1.93 29.80
C TYR A 86 -20.39 2.68 30.05
N ASN A 87 -19.72 2.43 31.18
CA ASN A 87 -18.45 3.05 31.52
C ASN A 87 -17.35 2.62 30.58
N GLN A 88 -17.27 1.34 30.21
CA GLN A 88 -16.29 0.86 29.21
C GLN A 88 -16.81 0.92 27.76
N GLN A 89 -18.10 1.21 27.59
CA GLN A 89 -18.81 1.07 26.32
C GLN A 89 -18.54 -0.31 25.71
N SER A 90 -18.80 -1.35 26.50
CA SER A 90 -18.57 -2.74 26.14
C SER A 90 -19.85 -3.43 25.72
N ALA A 91 -19.74 -4.30 24.71
CA ALA A 91 -20.85 -5.07 24.19
C ALA A 91 -20.39 -6.40 23.61
N SER A 92 -21.31 -7.36 23.65
CA SER A 92 -21.26 -8.59 22.87
C SER A 92 -22.01 -8.38 21.56
N VAL A 93 -21.47 -8.93 20.47
CA VAL A 93 -21.99 -8.77 19.11
C VAL A 93 -22.12 -10.13 18.47
N LEU A 94 -23.35 -10.53 18.15
CA LEU A 94 -23.63 -11.75 17.42
C LEU A 94 -23.65 -11.46 15.91
N THR A 95 -22.79 -12.14 15.16
CA THR A 95 -22.82 -12.18 13.70
C THR A 95 -23.47 -13.47 13.25
N LEU A 96 -24.59 -13.36 12.54
CA LEU A 96 -25.26 -14.50 11.92
C LEU A 96 -24.57 -14.83 10.59
N SER A 97 -24.16 -16.07 10.39
CA SER A 97 -23.66 -16.51 9.07
C SER A 97 -24.82 -16.61 8.10
N LEU A 98 -24.75 -15.86 7.00
CA LEU A 98 -25.68 -15.97 5.87
C LEU A 98 -25.48 -17.27 5.06
N THR A 99 -24.39 -18.01 5.33
CA THR A 99 -24.02 -19.25 4.61
C THR A 99 -24.20 -20.52 5.44
N GLY A 100 -24.86 -20.43 6.61
CA GLY A 100 -25.19 -21.60 7.44
C GLY A 100 -24.05 -22.16 8.28
N GLN A 101 -22.89 -21.49 8.34
CA GLN A 101 -21.71 -21.93 9.11
C GLN A 101 -21.78 -21.61 10.62
N GLY A 102 -22.97 -21.41 11.17
CA GLY A 102 -23.18 -21.03 12.57
C GLY A 102 -23.08 -19.53 12.84
N SER A 103 -23.30 -19.14 14.09
CA SER A 103 -23.19 -17.75 14.54
C SER A 103 -21.91 -17.56 15.37
N HIS A 104 -21.28 -16.40 15.24
CA HIS A 104 -20.08 -16.06 15.99
C HIS A 104 -20.32 -14.84 16.87
N THR A 105 -19.86 -14.93 18.12
CA THR A 105 -19.95 -13.84 19.08
C THR A 105 -18.61 -13.12 19.21
N TYR A 106 -18.64 -11.80 19.11
CA TYR A 106 -17.47 -10.93 19.24
C TYR A 106 -17.66 -9.96 20.40
N VAL A 107 -16.56 -9.65 21.09
CA VAL A 107 -16.54 -8.67 22.18
C VAL A 107 -15.94 -7.39 21.64
N VAL A 108 -16.64 -6.28 21.87
CA VAL A 108 -16.19 -4.92 21.52
C VAL A 108 -16.06 -4.11 22.81
N LYS A 109 -14.96 -3.34 22.91
CA LYS A 109 -14.76 -2.33 23.95
C LYS A 109 -14.38 -1.01 23.27
N LEU A 110 -15.32 -0.07 23.15
CA LEU A 110 -15.08 1.15 22.35
C LEU A 110 -14.00 2.04 22.96
N LYS A 111 -13.97 2.21 24.29
CA LYS A 111 -12.94 3.03 24.97
C LYS A 111 -11.52 2.54 24.72
N HIS A 112 -11.36 1.22 24.58
CA HIS A 112 -10.07 0.58 24.32
C HIS A 112 -9.77 0.46 22.82
N LYS A 113 -10.72 0.81 21.94
CA LYS A 113 -10.63 0.66 20.49
C LYS A 113 -10.32 -0.78 20.06
N THR A 114 -10.91 -1.75 20.76
CA THR A 114 -10.65 -3.18 20.53
C THR A 114 -11.92 -3.93 20.11
N CYS A 115 -11.73 -4.90 19.22
CA CYS A 115 -12.72 -5.92 18.89
C CYS A 115 -12.03 -7.29 18.79
N SER A 116 -12.65 -8.34 19.33
CA SER A 116 -12.10 -9.70 19.30
C SER A 116 -11.98 -10.31 17.89
N CYS A 117 -12.57 -9.69 16.85
CA CYS A 117 -12.36 -10.11 15.46
C CYS A 117 -10.98 -9.72 14.90
N GLY A 118 -10.17 -8.95 15.65
CA GLY A 118 -8.82 -8.52 15.27
C GLY A 118 -8.77 -7.42 14.19
N LYS A 119 -9.78 -7.32 13.32
CA LYS A 119 -9.82 -6.40 12.17
C LYS A 119 -9.57 -4.93 12.55
N TRP A 120 -10.10 -4.47 13.70
CA TRP A 120 -9.92 -3.08 14.13
C TRP A 120 -8.46 -2.79 14.48
N GLY A 121 -7.82 -3.66 15.29
CA GLY A 121 -6.41 -3.51 15.64
C GLY A 121 -5.48 -3.55 14.42
N THR A 122 -5.75 -4.44 13.46
CA THR A 122 -4.91 -4.60 12.26
C THR A 122 -4.96 -3.37 11.34
N HIS A 123 -6.13 -2.79 11.11
CA HIS A 123 -6.29 -1.73 10.12
C HIS A 123 -6.26 -0.32 10.74
N GLY A 124 -6.50 -0.21 12.05
CA GLY A 124 -6.78 1.05 12.75
C GLY A 124 -8.19 1.62 12.48
N ILE A 125 -8.90 1.10 11.48
CA ILE A 125 -10.26 1.49 11.11
C ILE A 125 -11.24 0.57 11.86
N PRO A 126 -12.33 1.08 12.46
CA PRO A 126 -13.37 0.26 13.09
C PRO A 126 -13.88 -0.86 12.17
N CYS A 127 -14.06 -2.05 12.73
CA CYS A 127 -14.71 -3.17 12.04
C CYS A 127 -16.25 -3.00 12.04
N SER A 128 -16.96 -3.84 11.27
CA SER A 128 -18.43 -3.85 11.22
C SER A 128 -19.06 -4.02 12.61
N HIS A 129 -18.48 -4.87 13.46
CA HIS A 129 -18.91 -5.04 14.87
C HIS A 129 -18.78 -3.76 15.68
N ALA A 130 -17.62 -3.10 15.59
CA ALA A 130 -17.36 -1.86 16.32
C ALA A 130 -18.26 -0.71 15.85
N ILE A 131 -18.53 -0.62 14.55
CA ILE A 131 -19.46 0.36 13.97
C ILE A 131 -20.86 0.13 14.52
N GLN A 132 -21.35 -1.12 14.55
CA GLN A 132 -22.67 -1.41 15.09
C GLN A 132 -22.75 -1.08 16.59
N VAL A 133 -21.76 -1.48 17.38
CA VAL A 133 -21.71 -1.15 18.82
C VAL A 133 -21.67 0.35 19.05
N SER A 134 -20.93 1.10 18.22
CA SER A 134 -20.88 2.57 18.29
C SER A 134 -22.27 3.18 18.08
N ARG A 135 -23.05 2.70 17.10
CA ARG A 135 -24.45 3.13 16.90
C ARG A 135 -25.30 2.90 18.14
N HIS A 136 -25.19 1.72 18.76
CA HIS A 136 -25.94 1.40 19.99
C HIS A 136 -25.56 2.30 21.16
N PHE A 137 -24.31 2.75 21.27
CA PHE A 137 -23.86 3.70 22.30
C PHE A 137 -23.99 5.17 21.90
N GLY A 138 -24.53 5.50 20.72
CA GLY A 138 -24.67 6.88 20.25
C GLY A 138 -23.32 7.56 19.92
N VAL A 139 -22.29 6.78 19.61
CA VAL A 139 -20.95 7.27 19.28
C VAL A 139 -20.76 7.25 17.76
N ASN A 140 -20.23 8.34 17.19
CA ASN A 140 -19.84 8.34 15.78
C ASN A 140 -18.57 7.47 15.60
N ALA A 141 -18.71 6.36 14.87
CA ALA A 141 -17.60 5.45 14.65
C ALA A 141 -16.47 6.05 13.78
N SER A 142 -16.75 7.06 12.93
CA SER A 142 -15.71 7.69 12.11
C SER A 142 -14.65 8.40 12.96
N ASN A 143 -15.01 8.85 14.17
CA ASN A 143 -14.09 9.49 15.13
C ASN A 143 -12.96 8.56 15.60
N PHE A 144 -13.12 7.24 15.42
CA PHE A 144 -12.07 6.29 15.74
C PHE A 144 -11.06 6.09 14.61
N ILE A 145 -11.33 6.59 13.39
CA ILE A 145 -10.41 6.51 12.26
C ILE A 145 -9.20 7.41 12.55
N PRO A 146 -7.97 6.87 12.50
CA PRO A 146 -6.78 7.67 12.77
C PRO A 146 -6.56 8.81 11.77
N GLN A 147 -6.06 9.95 12.26
CA GLN A 147 -5.84 11.15 11.45
C GLN A 147 -4.88 10.97 10.28
N TYR A 148 -3.99 9.97 10.31
CA TYR A 148 -3.10 9.68 9.20
C TYR A 148 -3.85 9.17 7.95
N TYR A 149 -5.11 8.74 8.09
CA TYR A 149 -6.00 8.46 6.96
C TYR A 149 -6.79 9.68 6.48
N SER A 150 -6.68 10.84 7.13
CA SER A 150 -7.41 12.04 6.70
C SER A 150 -6.93 12.54 5.34
N ILE A 151 -7.81 13.25 4.62
CA ILE A 151 -7.40 13.93 3.38
C ILE A 151 -6.33 14.98 3.67
N ARG A 152 -6.37 15.63 4.84
CA ARG A 152 -5.33 16.58 5.24
C ARG A 152 -3.95 15.92 5.30
N ALA A 153 -3.85 14.74 5.91
CA ALA A 153 -2.61 13.97 5.94
C ALA A 153 -2.19 13.53 4.53
N TYR A 154 -3.14 13.03 3.73
CA TYR A 154 -2.91 12.64 2.34
C TYR A 154 -2.36 13.80 1.50
N ARG A 155 -2.98 14.98 1.58
CA ARG A 155 -2.54 16.21 0.90
C ARG A 155 -1.12 16.57 1.32
N LYS A 156 -0.84 16.60 2.62
CA LYS A 156 0.50 16.92 3.15
C LYS A 156 1.57 15.96 2.63
N THR A 157 1.25 14.68 2.49
CA THR A 157 2.17 13.67 1.94
C THR A 157 2.51 13.92 0.47
N TYR A 158 1.54 14.36 -0.33
CA TYR A 158 1.69 14.54 -1.78
C TYR A 158 1.76 16.01 -2.24
N GLN A 159 1.98 16.95 -1.33
CA GLN A 159 2.05 18.38 -1.66
C GLN A 159 3.33 18.77 -2.41
N GLY A 160 4.36 17.93 -2.34
CA GLY A 160 5.62 18.13 -3.05
C GLY A 160 5.43 18.16 -4.56
N ARG A 161 6.28 18.93 -5.24
CA ARG A 161 6.22 19.12 -6.69
C ARG A 161 7.51 18.64 -7.33
N PHE A 162 7.37 18.18 -8.56
CA PHE A 162 8.50 17.98 -9.46
C PHE A 162 8.54 19.14 -10.42
N GLU A 163 9.73 19.66 -10.67
CA GLU A 163 9.94 20.66 -11.71
C GLU A 163 10.28 19.96 -13.04
N PRO A 164 9.85 20.53 -14.19
CA PRO A 164 10.30 20.07 -15.49
C PRO A 164 11.83 20.12 -15.59
N LEU A 165 12.42 19.12 -16.24
CA LEU A 165 13.83 19.15 -16.59
C LEU A 165 14.00 19.95 -17.88
N TYR A 166 14.99 20.84 -17.90
CA TYR A 166 15.41 21.49 -19.13
C TYR A 166 15.97 20.47 -20.11
N GLY A 167 16.02 20.83 -21.40
CA GLY A 167 16.77 20.06 -22.39
C GLY A 167 18.24 19.93 -22.02
N GLU A 168 18.89 18.86 -22.45
CA GLU A 168 20.31 18.57 -22.16
C GLU A 168 21.23 19.71 -22.59
N GLU A 169 20.84 20.45 -23.63
CA GLU A 169 21.54 21.63 -24.13
C GLU A 169 21.60 22.81 -23.15
N TYR A 170 20.80 22.79 -22.08
CA TYR A 170 20.77 23.82 -21.03
C TYR A 170 21.35 23.32 -19.70
N TRP A 171 21.90 22.11 -19.64
CA TRP A 171 22.44 21.56 -18.41
C TRP A 171 23.83 22.15 -18.12
N ASP A 172 24.08 22.46 -16.86
CA ASP A 172 25.41 22.90 -16.43
C ASP A 172 26.45 21.80 -16.70
N PRO A 173 27.68 22.16 -17.11
CA PRO A 173 28.77 21.22 -17.23
C PRO A 173 28.96 20.46 -15.92
N VAL A 174 29.05 19.14 -16.01
CA VAL A 174 29.13 18.32 -14.81
C VAL A 174 30.56 18.30 -14.28
N ASP A 175 30.81 18.86 -13.10
CA ASP A 175 32.10 18.82 -12.41
C ASP A 175 32.28 17.50 -11.63
N ILE A 176 32.25 16.38 -12.35
CA ILE A 176 32.60 15.06 -11.81
C ILE A 176 33.56 14.33 -12.72
N GLU A 177 34.67 13.89 -12.13
CA GLU A 177 35.59 12.97 -12.77
C GLU A 177 35.04 11.54 -12.70
N LEU A 178 34.66 10.98 -13.85
CA LEU A 178 34.28 9.58 -13.97
C LEU A 178 35.52 8.68 -13.88
N VAL A 179 35.89 8.27 -12.66
CA VAL A 179 36.98 7.33 -12.43
C VAL A 179 36.52 5.91 -12.75
N HIS A 180 36.90 5.41 -13.92
CA HIS A 180 36.68 4.02 -14.29
C HIS A 180 37.70 3.11 -13.58
N ASN A 181 37.25 2.09 -12.85
CA ASN A 181 38.14 1.07 -12.28
C ASN A 181 38.78 0.21 -13.40
N PRO A 182 40.08 0.35 -13.70
CA PRO A 182 40.72 -0.34 -14.81
C PRO A 182 40.72 -1.87 -14.64
N ALA A 183 40.63 -2.38 -13.40
CA ALA A 183 40.58 -3.82 -13.13
C ALA A 183 39.25 -4.49 -13.57
N VAL A 184 38.20 -3.71 -13.85
CA VAL A 184 36.89 -4.22 -14.29
C VAL A 184 36.86 -4.44 -15.81
N ARG A 185 37.77 -3.81 -16.57
CA ARG A 185 37.95 -4.04 -18.03
C ARG A 185 38.90 -5.20 -18.30
N VAL A 186 38.58 -6.39 -17.78
CA VAL A 186 39.16 -7.60 -18.38
C VAL A 186 38.46 -7.80 -19.72
N ARG A 187 39.17 -7.55 -20.82
CA ARG A 187 38.72 -7.96 -22.16
C ARG A 187 38.51 -9.47 -22.14
N ARG A 188 37.28 -9.93 -21.88
CA ARG A 188 36.92 -11.33 -22.02
C ARG A 188 36.72 -11.60 -23.51
N GLY A 189 37.25 -12.71 -24.00
CA GLY A 189 37.25 -13.08 -25.42
C GLY A 189 35.84 -13.10 -26.05
N PRO A 190 35.76 -13.28 -27.38
CA PRO A 190 34.49 -13.22 -28.11
C PRO A 190 33.47 -14.21 -27.53
N GLY A 191 32.27 -13.72 -27.17
CA GLY A 191 31.19 -14.52 -26.62
C GLY A 191 30.09 -13.70 -25.95
N ARG A 192 28.86 -14.23 -25.92
CA ARG A 192 27.72 -13.59 -25.23
C ARG A 192 27.96 -13.60 -23.72
N TYR A 193 27.74 -12.47 -23.06
CA TYR A 193 27.79 -12.39 -21.60
C TYR A 193 26.78 -13.36 -20.98
N VAL A 194 27.29 -14.43 -20.34
CA VAL A 194 26.47 -15.32 -19.53
C VAL A 194 26.27 -14.64 -18.20
N SER A 195 25.01 -14.32 -17.88
CA SER A 195 24.64 -13.69 -16.61
C SER A 195 25.18 -14.52 -15.44
N THR A 196 26.11 -13.95 -14.67
CA THR A 196 26.59 -14.51 -13.40
C THR A 196 25.60 -14.33 -12.25
N ARG A 197 24.42 -13.73 -12.51
CA ARG A 197 23.35 -13.60 -11.53
C ARG A 197 22.91 -14.99 -11.08
N ILE A 198 23.18 -15.31 -9.81
CA ILE A 198 22.68 -16.50 -9.15
C ILE A 198 21.13 -16.41 -9.14
N PRO A 199 20.43 -17.37 -9.75
CA PRO A 199 18.97 -17.40 -9.71
C PRO A 199 18.52 -17.55 -8.26
N ASN A 200 17.59 -16.70 -7.82
CA ASN A 200 16.98 -16.85 -6.51
C ASN A 200 15.55 -17.40 -6.63
N GLU A 201 14.89 -17.67 -5.50
CA GLU A 201 13.56 -18.30 -5.50
C GLU A 201 12.51 -17.52 -6.31
N MET A 202 12.71 -16.22 -6.52
CA MET A 202 11.85 -15.34 -7.31
C MET A 202 11.94 -15.58 -8.84
N ASP A 203 12.99 -16.25 -9.33
CA ASP A 203 13.15 -16.60 -10.75
C ASP A 203 12.50 -17.96 -11.09
N ARG A 204 12.18 -18.80 -10.08
CA ARG A 204 11.57 -20.13 -10.26
C ARG A 204 10.22 -20.12 -10.99
N PRO A 205 9.29 -19.16 -10.73
CA PRO A 205 8.01 -19.11 -11.45
C PRO A 205 8.17 -18.77 -12.93
N GLN A 206 9.15 -17.94 -13.29
CA GLN A 206 9.42 -17.56 -14.68
C GLN A 206 10.07 -18.69 -15.48
N ALA A 207 10.89 -19.52 -14.83
CA ALA A 207 11.46 -20.72 -15.44
C ALA A 207 10.37 -21.75 -15.79
N ARG A 208 9.41 -21.99 -14.87
CA ARG A 208 8.26 -22.88 -15.11
C ARG A 208 7.33 -22.37 -16.22
N ALA A 209 7.03 -21.07 -16.22
CA ALA A 209 6.19 -20.46 -17.26
C ALA A 209 6.81 -20.55 -18.67
N ARG A 210 8.14 -20.42 -18.77
CA ARG A 210 8.87 -20.61 -20.04
C ARG A 210 8.89 -22.06 -20.50
N GLN A 211 9.11 -23.01 -19.59
CA GLN A 211 9.06 -24.44 -19.89
C GLN A 211 7.67 -24.89 -20.38
N GLN A 212 6.61 -24.40 -19.73
CA GLN A 212 5.22 -24.69 -20.13
C GLN A 212 4.83 -24.08 -21.48
N TYR A 213 5.38 -22.92 -21.84
CA TYR A 213 5.16 -22.31 -23.15
C TYR A 213 5.86 -23.12 -24.26
N GLN A 214 7.10 -23.55 -24.01
CA GLN A 214 7.88 -24.35 -24.96
C GLN A 214 7.30 -25.76 -25.15
N SER A 215 6.75 -26.37 -24.11
CA SER A 215 6.08 -27.68 -24.20
C SER A 215 4.70 -27.65 -24.87
N ARG A 216 4.15 -26.47 -25.16
CA ARG A 216 2.87 -26.29 -25.88
C ARG A 216 3.05 -26.01 -27.37
N GLN A 217 4.30 -25.87 -27.83
CA GLN A 217 4.65 -25.64 -29.23
C GLN A 217 5.26 -26.88 -29.90
N VAL A 218 5.24 -28.03 -29.21
CA VAL A 218 5.63 -29.35 -29.73
C VAL A 218 4.38 -30.20 -29.85
#